data_AF-A0A9P3GQ97-F1
#
_entry.id   AF-A0A9P3GQ97-F1
#
_cell.length_a   1.000
_cell.length_b   1.000
_cell.length_c   1.000
_cell.angle_alpha   90.00
_cell.angle_beta   90.00
_cell.angle_gamma   90.00
#
_symmetry.space_group_name_H-M   'P 1'
#
loop_
_entity.id
_entity.type
_entity.pdbx_description
1 polymer ?
#
loop_
_entity_poly.entity_id
_entity_poly.type
_entity_poly.pdbx_seq_one_letter_code
_entity_poly.pdbx_strand_id
1 'polypeptide(L)'
;MSKQPVLPPLDGSISVLPGLVDFNERQNPDLPWAILAPESGTDVVSISFAEYAKATHRVARILRPDGSSANGEVIAVLAHCDSLLYLALLAGLVRAGYVPFPISPKNSVPAIISMFDKVACGRIISQSSFQHVLAAVEAHFDERGRYLHVVDIPALDQVFPVIGGPSPAVEPFPSSVDRTFSPENPLFYLHSSGSTGFPKPIPLRQVQALQWCRSPVLFDARDHGIRWGSMPLPPYHTIGIYMQLFAPIMSGHPVSLYKPQYPAAPPVPTPLNVIRAARVTGATGIAIVPAFLESWAHSEESMEFLKTLDILVYAGGPLSPAIGDQLVSAGVKVYSVYGGTEFGVHTKIFDMDDSQGPDADVKTSKDWEWVRFPDWMTCRWEPQGDGQFELQCLTRPEHRPSVENLSDVTGYATHDLLVPHPTKKGLWKLVGRKDDVIVLSIGRHAAKPIVAC
;
A
#
# COMPACT_ATOMS: atom_id res chain seq x y z
N MET A 1 -19.27 23.78 7.16
CA MET A 1 -19.17 22.37 7.61
C MET A 1 -18.76 21.55 6.39
N SER A 2 -17.65 20.82 6.47
CA SER A 2 -17.26 19.86 5.42
C SER A 2 -18.39 18.83 5.26
N LYS A 3 -18.83 18.57 4.02
CA LYS A 3 -19.86 17.55 3.75
C LYS A 3 -19.24 16.19 4.06
N GLN A 4 -19.85 15.41 4.95
CA GLN A 4 -19.38 14.04 5.19
C GLN A 4 -19.51 13.22 3.89
N PRO A 5 -18.51 12.39 3.56
CA PRO A 5 -18.56 11.56 2.36
C PRO A 5 -19.66 10.51 2.49
N VAL A 6 -20.34 10.22 1.39
CA VAL A 6 -21.16 9.01 1.28
C VAL A 6 -20.19 7.83 1.16
N LEU A 7 -20.33 6.82 2.01
CA LEU A 7 -19.39 5.70 2.04
C LEU A 7 -19.76 4.60 1.04
N PRO A 8 -18.79 4.03 0.31
CA PRO A 8 -19.05 2.92 -0.58
C PRO A 8 -19.38 1.63 0.19
N PRO A 9 -20.20 0.74 -0.37
CA PRO A 9 -20.45 -0.57 0.23
C PRO A 9 -19.20 -1.45 0.15
N LEU A 10 -18.86 -2.10 1.26
CA LEU A 10 -17.74 -3.05 1.39
C LEU A 10 -18.22 -4.51 1.51
N ASP A 11 -19.42 -4.80 1.02
CA ASP A 11 -20.07 -6.12 1.04
C ASP A 11 -19.80 -6.94 -0.24
N GLY A 12 -19.08 -6.37 -1.21
CA GLY A 12 -18.78 -7.00 -2.49
C GLY A 12 -19.85 -6.79 -3.57
N SER A 13 -20.84 -5.94 -3.32
CA SER A 13 -21.85 -5.54 -4.32
C SER A 13 -21.26 -4.76 -5.51
N ILE A 14 -20.08 -4.17 -5.33
CA ILE A 14 -19.28 -3.52 -6.38
C ILE A 14 -17.82 -3.96 -6.30
N SER A 15 -17.12 -3.91 -7.42
CA SER A 15 -15.68 -4.19 -7.47
C SER A 15 -14.86 -3.12 -6.74
N VAL A 16 -13.67 -3.48 -6.24
CA VAL A 16 -12.78 -2.51 -5.58
C VAL A 16 -12.32 -1.46 -6.60
N LEU A 17 -11.76 -1.91 -7.73
CA LEU A 17 -11.49 -1.07 -8.89
C LEU A 17 -12.13 -1.67 -10.14
N PRO A 18 -12.68 -0.82 -11.04
CA PRO A 18 -12.89 0.62 -10.84
C PRO A 18 -14.12 0.96 -9.96
N GLY A 19 -14.84 -0.02 -9.42
CA GLY A 19 -16.15 0.19 -8.79
C GLY A 19 -16.20 1.23 -7.66
N LEU A 20 -15.22 1.24 -6.73
CA LEU A 20 -15.16 2.28 -5.69
C LEU A 20 -14.83 3.67 -6.25
N VAL A 21 -14.05 3.75 -7.34
CA VAL A 21 -13.77 5.02 -8.02
C VAL A 21 -15.05 5.56 -8.63
N ASP A 22 -15.80 4.71 -9.35
CA ASP A 22 -17.06 5.07 -10.00
C ASP A 22 -18.15 5.43 -8.97
N PHE A 23 -18.15 4.76 -7.82
CA PHE A 23 -19.03 5.12 -6.70
C PHE A 23 -18.75 6.54 -6.21
N ASN A 24 -17.48 6.87 -5.94
CA ASN A 24 -17.11 8.19 -5.45
C ASN A 24 -17.29 9.28 -6.50
N GLU A 25 -17.08 9.00 -7.78
CA GLU A 25 -17.40 9.94 -8.86
C GLU A 25 -18.88 10.35 -8.83
N ARG A 26 -19.79 9.39 -8.59
CA ARG A 26 -21.23 9.66 -8.55
C ARG A 26 -21.69 10.29 -7.24
N GLN A 27 -21.18 9.82 -6.11
CA GLN A 27 -21.69 10.16 -4.78
C GLN A 27 -20.92 11.30 -4.11
N ASN A 28 -19.63 11.42 -4.41
CA ASN A 28 -18.69 12.35 -3.80
C ASN A 28 -17.88 13.18 -4.83
N PRO A 29 -18.44 13.62 -5.98
CA PRO A 29 -17.66 14.15 -7.10
C PRO A 29 -16.73 15.30 -6.72
N ASP A 30 -17.22 16.22 -5.88
CA ASP A 30 -16.52 17.45 -5.51
C ASP A 30 -15.62 17.31 -4.28
N LEU A 31 -15.68 16.16 -3.58
CA LEU A 31 -14.80 15.92 -2.44
C LEU A 31 -13.37 15.64 -2.94
N PRO A 32 -12.34 16.08 -2.20
CA PRO A 32 -10.96 15.81 -2.57
C PRO A 32 -10.63 14.33 -2.39
N TRP A 33 -10.09 13.71 -3.45
CA TRP A 33 -9.43 12.41 -3.41
C TRP A 33 -7.97 12.54 -2.97
N ALA A 34 -7.28 13.59 -3.40
CA ALA A 34 -5.92 13.90 -2.95
C ALA A 34 -5.71 15.39 -2.69
N ILE A 35 -4.84 15.70 -1.71
CA ILE A 35 -4.27 17.03 -1.47
C ILE A 35 -2.78 16.98 -1.82
N LEU A 36 -2.34 17.88 -2.68
CA LEU A 36 -1.02 17.91 -3.27
C LEU A 36 -0.17 18.99 -2.59
N ALA A 37 0.89 18.56 -1.91
CA ALA A 37 1.85 19.42 -1.26
C ALA A 37 2.79 20.08 -2.29
N PRO A 38 2.93 21.41 -2.31
CA PRO A 38 3.87 22.06 -3.23
C PRO A 38 5.32 21.78 -2.84
N GLU A 39 6.23 21.97 -3.79
CA GLU A 39 7.68 21.91 -3.54
C GLU A 39 8.16 23.06 -2.65
N SER A 40 7.50 24.21 -2.70
CA SER A 40 7.78 25.38 -1.88
C SER A 40 6.48 26.15 -1.59
N GLY A 41 6.46 26.92 -0.49
CA GLY A 41 5.26 27.64 -0.04
C GLY A 41 4.21 26.75 0.64
N THR A 42 3.00 27.27 0.76
CA THR A 42 1.88 26.64 1.52
C THR A 42 0.64 26.38 0.68
N ASP A 43 0.62 26.81 -0.58
CA ASP A 43 -0.56 26.72 -1.45
C ASP A 43 -0.72 25.31 -1.98
N VAL A 44 -1.57 24.53 -1.29
CA VAL A 44 -1.92 23.18 -1.69
C VAL A 44 -2.94 23.18 -2.82
N VAL A 45 -2.86 22.14 -3.63
CA VAL A 45 -3.80 21.88 -4.72
C VAL A 45 -4.55 20.59 -4.43
N SER A 46 -5.86 20.53 -4.71
CA SER A 46 -6.64 19.30 -4.55
C SER A 46 -6.99 18.67 -5.89
N ILE A 47 -7.09 17.35 -5.91
CA ILE A 47 -7.71 16.56 -6.98
C ILE A 47 -8.98 15.96 -6.42
N SER A 48 -10.12 16.28 -7.01
CA SER A 48 -11.43 15.74 -6.64
C SER A 48 -11.60 14.29 -7.08
N PHE A 49 -12.57 13.58 -6.48
CA PHE A 49 -12.91 12.22 -6.93
C PHE A 49 -13.37 12.19 -8.39
N ALA A 50 -14.09 13.21 -8.86
CA ALA A 50 -14.48 13.31 -10.27
C ALA A 50 -13.26 13.49 -11.19
N GLU A 51 -12.27 14.31 -10.82
CA GLU A 51 -11.04 14.47 -11.60
C GLU A 51 -10.20 13.20 -11.63
N TYR A 52 -10.11 12.49 -10.51
CA TYR A 52 -9.43 11.20 -10.43
C TYR A 52 -10.13 10.15 -11.31
N ALA A 53 -11.47 10.04 -11.25
CA ALA A 53 -12.22 9.12 -12.09
C ALA A 53 -12.02 9.41 -13.59
N LYS A 54 -12.11 10.68 -14.00
CA LYS A 54 -11.79 11.11 -15.37
C LYS A 54 -10.39 10.70 -15.80
N ALA A 55 -9.40 10.85 -14.93
CA ALA A 55 -8.02 10.43 -15.20
C ALA A 55 -7.92 8.92 -15.48
N THR A 56 -8.64 8.08 -14.71
CA THR A 56 -8.67 6.62 -14.97
C THR A 56 -9.33 6.28 -16.32
N HIS A 57 -10.35 7.04 -16.74
CA HIS A 57 -10.95 6.89 -18.07
C HIS A 57 -9.98 7.29 -19.18
N ARG A 58 -9.22 8.38 -19.02
CA ARG A 58 -8.20 8.80 -19.99
C ARG A 58 -7.11 7.74 -20.15
N VAL A 59 -6.58 7.22 -19.05
CA VAL A 59 -5.64 6.09 -19.09
C VAL A 59 -6.24 4.92 -19.88
N ALA A 60 -7.46 4.50 -19.53
CA ALA A 60 -8.08 3.37 -20.22
C ALA A 60 -8.24 3.61 -21.72
N ARG A 61 -8.63 4.82 -22.14
CA ARG A 61 -8.78 5.22 -23.54
C ARG A 61 -7.45 5.35 -24.28
N ILE A 62 -6.38 5.82 -23.62
CA ILE A 62 -5.04 5.88 -24.22
C ILE A 62 -4.54 4.47 -24.53
N LEU A 63 -4.76 3.53 -23.60
CA LEU A 63 -4.28 2.15 -23.74
C LEU A 63 -5.22 1.27 -24.61
N ARG A 64 -6.51 1.62 -24.69
CA ARG A 64 -7.53 0.93 -25.49
C ARG A 64 -8.45 1.94 -26.20
N PRO A 65 -7.99 2.57 -27.28
CA PRO A 65 -8.75 3.62 -27.97
C PRO A 65 -10.07 3.15 -28.56
N ASP A 66 -10.13 1.87 -28.95
CA ASP A 66 -11.32 1.19 -29.49
C ASP A 66 -12.36 0.83 -28.43
N GLY A 67 -12.08 1.11 -27.14
CA GLY A 67 -12.96 0.76 -26.03
C GLY A 67 -13.02 -0.74 -25.71
N SER A 68 -12.20 -1.56 -26.37
CA SER A 68 -12.20 -2.99 -26.12
C SER A 68 -11.43 -3.33 -24.84
N SER A 69 -11.84 -4.38 -24.15
CA SER A 69 -11.21 -4.78 -22.89
C SER A 69 -10.01 -5.71 -23.11
N ALA A 70 -9.01 -5.61 -22.24
CA ALA A 70 -7.86 -6.50 -22.21
C ALA A 70 -8.13 -7.89 -21.61
N ASN A 71 -9.36 -8.15 -21.14
CA ASN A 71 -9.82 -9.48 -20.74
C ASN A 71 -8.88 -10.21 -19.75
N GLY A 72 -8.30 -9.48 -18.81
CA GLY A 72 -7.42 -10.03 -17.78
C GLY A 72 -5.94 -10.17 -18.18
N GLU A 73 -5.52 -9.59 -19.32
CA GLU A 73 -4.11 -9.55 -19.71
C GLU A 73 -3.26 -8.87 -18.62
N VAL A 74 -2.18 -9.53 -18.21
CA VAL A 74 -1.24 -8.98 -17.23
C VAL A 74 -0.35 -7.93 -17.91
N ILE A 75 -0.22 -6.76 -17.28
CA ILE A 75 0.64 -5.68 -17.77
C ILE A 75 1.57 -5.22 -16.65
N ALA A 76 2.88 -5.36 -16.86
CA ALA A 76 3.88 -4.86 -15.93
C ALA A 76 3.98 -3.35 -15.99
N VAL A 77 4.21 -2.70 -14.86
CA VAL A 77 4.46 -1.24 -14.77
C VAL A 77 5.83 -1.01 -14.16
N LEU A 78 6.81 -0.71 -15.01
CA LEU A 78 8.16 -0.32 -14.61
C LEU A 78 8.35 1.17 -14.91
N ALA A 79 7.98 2.02 -13.96
CA ALA A 79 8.01 3.46 -14.16
C ALA A 79 8.51 4.19 -12.91
N HIS A 80 9.15 5.34 -13.13
CA HIS A 80 9.52 6.30 -12.10
C HIS A 80 8.86 7.63 -12.44
N CYS A 81 7.62 7.81 -11.96
CA CYS A 81 6.78 8.98 -12.19
C CYS A 81 6.06 9.41 -10.90
N ASP A 82 5.40 10.56 -10.93
CA ASP A 82 4.70 11.11 -9.77
C ASP A 82 3.60 10.16 -9.28
N SER A 83 3.43 10.03 -7.95
CA SER A 83 2.43 9.13 -7.36
C SER A 83 1.03 9.40 -7.90
N LEU A 84 0.67 10.66 -8.16
CA LEU A 84 -0.62 11.02 -8.78
C LEU A 84 -0.85 10.28 -10.11
N LEU A 85 0.14 10.31 -11.01
CA LEU A 85 0.08 9.62 -12.30
C LEU A 85 0.09 8.11 -12.10
N TYR A 86 0.98 7.60 -11.25
CA TYR A 86 1.10 6.15 -11.00
C TYR A 86 -0.22 5.55 -10.51
N LEU A 87 -0.90 6.20 -9.55
CA LEU A 87 -2.16 5.72 -8.98
C LEU A 87 -3.31 5.79 -9.98
N ALA A 88 -3.36 6.82 -10.82
CA ALA A 88 -4.35 6.90 -11.91
C ALA A 88 -4.08 5.85 -12.99
N LEU A 89 -2.81 5.57 -13.29
CA LEU A 89 -2.38 4.53 -14.21
C LEU A 89 -2.87 3.16 -13.74
N LEU A 90 -2.62 2.78 -12.48
CA LEU A 90 -3.07 1.49 -11.95
C LEU A 90 -4.60 1.30 -12.07
N ALA A 91 -5.38 2.27 -11.62
CA ALA A 91 -6.84 2.18 -11.68
C ALA A 91 -7.38 2.23 -13.11
N GLY A 92 -6.76 3.02 -14.00
CA GLY A 92 -7.13 3.08 -15.42
C GLY A 92 -6.80 1.82 -16.19
N LEU A 93 -5.71 1.12 -15.85
CA LEU A 93 -5.38 -0.18 -16.43
C LEU A 93 -6.41 -1.25 -16.04
N VAL A 94 -6.81 -1.29 -14.76
CA VAL A 94 -7.91 -2.17 -14.32
C VAL A 94 -9.20 -1.85 -15.07
N ARG A 95 -9.49 -0.56 -15.27
CA ARG A 95 -10.66 -0.12 -16.05
C ARG A 95 -10.60 -0.57 -17.51
N ALA A 96 -9.42 -0.55 -18.14
CA ALA A 96 -9.20 -1.12 -19.47
C ALA A 96 -9.26 -2.66 -19.50
N GLY A 97 -9.39 -3.32 -18.34
CA GLY A 97 -9.48 -4.77 -18.20
C GLY A 97 -8.12 -5.48 -18.18
N TYR A 98 -7.04 -4.75 -17.93
CA TYR A 98 -5.74 -5.37 -17.62
C TYR A 98 -5.67 -5.79 -16.14
N VAL A 99 -4.70 -6.64 -15.81
CA VAL A 99 -4.25 -6.92 -14.45
C VAL A 99 -2.88 -6.25 -14.26
N PRO A 100 -2.81 -5.07 -13.62
CA PRO A 100 -1.53 -4.39 -13.40
C PRO A 100 -0.59 -5.18 -12.52
N PHE A 101 0.69 -5.15 -12.87
CA PHE A 101 1.78 -5.70 -12.09
C PHE A 101 2.83 -4.60 -11.83
N PRO A 102 2.69 -3.80 -10.75
CA PRO A 102 3.66 -2.79 -10.37
C PRO A 102 5.02 -3.42 -10.04
N ILE A 103 6.07 -3.05 -10.76
CA ILE A 103 7.42 -3.58 -10.58
C ILE A 103 8.30 -2.54 -9.90
N SER A 104 8.98 -2.94 -8.82
CA SER A 104 9.99 -2.08 -8.21
C SER A 104 11.18 -1.89 -9.17
N PRO A 105 11.59 -0.64 -9.45
CA PRO A 105 12.76 -0.37 -10.29
C PRO A 105 14.08 -0.78 -9.62
N LYS A 106 14.04 -1.21 -8.34
CA LYS A 106 15.20 -1.74 -7.62
C LYS A 106 15.46 -3.22 -7.90
N ASN A 107 14.53 -3.91 -8.57
CA ASN A 107 14.69 -5.32 -8.92
C ASN A 107 15.72 -5.47 -10.07
N SER A 108 16.54 -6.52 -9.99
CA SER A 108 17.48 -6.84 -11.06
C SER A 108 16.76 -7.36 -12.31
N VAL A 109 17.39 -7.23 -13.49
CA VAL A 109 16.84 -7.76 -14.75
C VAL A 109 16.44 -9.25 -14.64
N PRO A 110 17.28 -10.16 -14.10
CA PRO A 110 16.89 -11.57 -13.93
C PRO A 110 15.67 -11.76 -13.01
N ALA A 111 15.54 -10.94 -11.97
CA ALA A 111 14.37 -10.97 -11.09
C ALA A 111 13.10 -10.54 -11.84
N ILE A 112 13.17 -9.48 -12.65
CA ILE A 112 12.05 -9.00 -13.48
C ILE A 112 11.62 -10.10 -14.47
N ILE A 113 12.56 -10.69 -15.21
CA ILE A 113 12.30 -11.78 -16.15
C ILE A 113 11.63 -12.98 -15.44
N SER A 114 12.17 -13.39 -14.29
CA SER A 114 11.60 -14.49 -13.48
C SER A 114 10.15 -14.22 -13.08
N MET A 115 9.83 -12.99 -12.70
CA MET A 115 8.45 -12.60 -12.39
C MET A 115 7.56 -12.62 -13.62
N PHE A 116 8.03 -12.11 -14.78
CA PHE A 116 7.26 -12.08 -16.02
C PHE A 116 6.88 -13.50 -16.48
N ASP A 117 7.82 -14.43 -16.42
CA ASP A 117 7.58 -15.83 -16.76
C ASP A 117 6.52 -16.48 -15.85
N LYS A 118 6.59 -16.23 -14.53
CA LYS A 118 5.66 -16.82 -13.54
C LYS A 118 4.21 -16.40 -13.72
N VAL A 119 3.94 -15.22 -14.29
CA VAL A 119 2.57 -14.71 -14.53
C VAL A 119 2.23 -14.58 -16.03
N ALA A 120 3.07 -15.15 -16.90
CA ALA A 120 2.92 -15.05 -18.36
C ALA A 120 2.72 -13.60 -18.86
N CYS A 121 3.43 -12.63 -18.26
CA CYS A 121 3.34 -11.22 -18.63
C CYS A 121 4.12 -10.96 -19.92
N GLY A 122 3.44 -10.53 -20.98
CA GLY A 122 4.04 -10.19 -22.28
C GLY A 122 3.99 -8.71 -22.64
N ARG A 123 3.51 -7.86 -21.72
CA ARG A 123 3.34 -6.42 -21.95
C ARG A 123 3.90 -5.61 -20.78
N ILE A 124 4.57 -4.52 -21.08
CA ILE A 124 5.15 -3.62 -20.07
C ILE A 124 4.87 -2.16 -20.42
N ILE A 125 4.46 -1.38 -19.42
CA ILE A 125 4.51 0.07 -19.47
C ILE A 125 5.83 0.52 -18.86
N SER A 126 6.57 1.34 -19.61
CA SER A 126 7.87 1.84 -19.20
C SER A 126 8.17 3.23 -19.76
N GLN A 127 9.39 3.70 -19.55
CA GLN A 127 9.87 5.00 -20.01
C GLN A 127 11.36 4.91 -20.35
N SER A 128 11.87 5.90 -21.09
CA SER A 128 13.24 5.93 -21.63
C SER A 128 14.34 5.72 -20.58
N SER A 129 14.13 6.14 -19.32
CA SER A 129 15.10 5.92 -18.24
C SER A 129 15.38 4.43 -17.94
N PHE A 130 14.52 3.51 -18.38
CA PHE A 130 14.67 2.07 -18.20
C PHE A 130 15.08 1.33 -19.48
N GLN A 131 15.56 2.03 -20.53
CA GLN A 131 15.90 1.40 -21.81
C GLN A 131 16.89 0.23 -21.69
N HIS A 132 17.85 0.32 -20.76
CA HIS A 132 18.81 -0.76 -20.50
C HIS A 132 18.15 -2.02 -19.91
N VAL A 133 17.14 -1.86 -19.05
CA VAL A 133 16.33 -2.97 -18.52
C VAL A 133 15.47 -3.55 -19.63
N LEU A 134 14.80 -2.68 -20.40
CA LEU A 134 13.91 -3.08 -21.50
C LEU A 134 14.65 -3.92 -22.54
N ALA A 135 15.80 -3.46 -23.04
CA ALA A 135 16.61 -4.18 -24.02
C ALA A 135 17.01 -5.58 -23.53
N ALA A 136 17.33 -5.74 -22.24
CA ALA A 136 17.70 -7.04 -21.69
C ALA A 136 16.49 -7.97 -21.52
N VAL A 137 15.30 -7.44 -21.20
CA VAL A 137 14.06 -8.22 -21.16
C VAL A 137 13.61 -8.60 -22.58
N GLU A 138 13.71 -7.68 -23.54
CA GLU A 138 13.43 -7.93 -24.97
C GLU A 138 14.30 -9.06 -25.52
N ALA A 139 15.62 -9.01 -25.29
CA ALA A 139 16.54 -10.07 -25.70
C ALA A 139 16.13 -11.45 -25.14
N HIS A 140 15.71 -11.49 -23.87
CA HIS A 140 15.21 -12.73 -23.27
C HIS A 140 13.91 -13.25 -23.92
N PHE A 141 13.03 -12.35 -24.38
CA PHE A 141 11.82 -12.72 -25.10
C PHE A 141 12.15 -13.26 -26.49
N ASP A 142 13.06 -12.59 -27.21
CA ASP A 142 13.51 -12.97 -28.55
C ASP A 142 14.18 -14.36 -28.56
N GLU A 143 15.03 -14.66 -27.58
CA GLU A 143 15.66 -15.98 -27.40
C GLU A 143 14.63 -17.13 -27.28
N ARG A 144 13.40 -16.82 -26.86
CA ARG A 144 12.30 -17.78 -26.71
C ARG A 144 11.26 -17.68 -27.84
N GLY A 145 11.52 -16.89 -28.88
CA GLY A 145 10.59 -16.65 -29.98
C GLY A 145 9.30 -15.96 -29.54
N ARG A 146 9.36 -15.15 -28.48
CA ARG A 146 8.23 -14.35 -27.96
C ARG A 146 8.51 -12.87 -28.24
N TYR A 147 7.46 -12.07 -28.33
CA TYR A 147 7.56 -10.61 -28.48
C TYR A 147 7.13 -9.91 -27.19
N LEU A 148 7.93 -8.94 -26.73
CA LEU A 148 7.57 -8.07 -25.60
C LEU A 148 6.85 -6.82 -26.14
N HIS A 149 5.61 -6.61 -25.72
CA HIS A 149 4.88 -5.40 -26.05
C HIS A 149 5.26 -4.27 -25.07
N VAL A 150 6.18 -3.41 -25.49
CA VAL A 150 6.54 -2.19 -24.74
C VAL A 150 5.59 -1.05 -25.09
N VAL A 151 5.06 -0.40 -24.06
CA VAL A 151 4.19 0.77 -24.16
C VAL A 151 4.82 1.90 -23.37
N ASP A 152 4.91 3.09 -23.97
CA ASP A 152 5.36 4.28 -23.24
C ASP A 152 4.33 4.67 -22.18
N ILE A 153 4.83 5.11 -21.02
CA ILE A 153 3.98 5.67 -19.99
C ILE A 153 3.20 6.88 -20.54
N PRO A 154 1.87 6.96 -20.30
CA PRO A 154 1.11 8.17 -20.63
C PRO A 154 1.67 9.39 -19.90
N ALA A 155 1.78 10.52 -20.61
CA ALA A 155 2.25 11.76 -20.01
C ALA A 155 1.27 12.29 -18.96
N LEU A 156 1.77 13.04 -17.96
CA LEU A 156 0.94 13.55 -16.87
C LEU A 156 -0.19 14.45 -17.38
N ASP A 157 0.09 15.31 -18.36
CA ASP A 157 -0.87 16.23 -18.97
C ASP A 157 -1.93 15.54 -19.86
N GLN A 158 -1.63 14.35 -20.39
CA GLN A 158 -2.63 13.52 -21.07
C GLN A 158 -3.64 12.91 -20.08
N VAL A 159 -3.17 12.56 -18.88
CA VAL A 159 -4.00 11.93 -17.83
C VAL A 159 -4.70 12.97 -16.95
N PHE A 160 -3.99 14.04 -16.59
CA PHE A 160 -4.44 15.21 -15.84
C PHE A 160 -4.13 16.50 -16.61
N PRO A 161 -4.96 16.88 -17.62
CA PRO A 161 -4.75 18.10 -18.40
C PRO A 161 -4.75 19.39 -17.59
N VAL A 162 -5.38 19.36 -16.42
CA VAL A 162 -5.44 20.45 -15.45
C VAL A 162 -5.22 19.83 -14.07
N ILE A 163 -4.30 20.40 -13.30
CA ILE A 163 -4.03 20.03 -11.90
C ILE A 163 -4.58 21.15 -11.01
N GLY A 164 -5.60 20.86 -10.21
CA GLY A 164 -6.19 21.84 -9.30
C GLY A 164 -7.29 22.71 -9.89
N GLY A 165 -7.98 22.22 -10.91
CA GLY A 165 -9.04 22.96 -11.57
C GLY A 165 -9.80 22.08 -12.55
N PRO A 166 -11.00 22.53 -12.97
CA PRO A 166 -11.95 21.72 -13.71
C PRO A 166 -11.33 21.14 -14.98
N SER A 167 -11.19 19.81 -14.98
CA SER A 167 -10.61 19.07 -16.08
C SER A 167 -11.64 18.86 -17.22
N PRO A 168 -11.21 18.92 -18.51
CA PRO A 168 -12.08 18.69 -19.66
C PRO A 168 -12.89 17.39 -19.55
N ALA A 169 -14.06 17.35 -20.19
CA ALA A 169 -14.83 16.12 -20.30
C ALA A 169 -14.00 15.02 -20.98
N VAL A 170 -14.22 13.77 -20.56
CA VAL A 170 -13.63 12.58 -21.17
C VAL A 170 -14.77 11.66 -21.56
N GLU A 171 -14.66 11.02 -22.73
CA GLU A 171 -15.59 9.98 -23.11
C GLU A 171 -15.42 8.79 -22.15
N PRO A 172 -16.47 8.39 -21.40
CA PRO A 172 -16.36 7.27 -20.47
C PRO A 172 -15.90 6.01 -21.19
N PHE A 173 -14.83 5.39 -20.69
CA PHE A 173 -14.45 4.05 -21.14
C PHE A 173 -15.63 3.09 -20.90
N PRO A 174 -15.99 2.23 -21.87
CA PRO A 174 -17.15 1.34 -21.75
C PRO A 174 -17.12 0.60 -20.42
N SER A 175 -18.20 0.75 -19.67
CA SER A 175 -18.28 0.15 -18.36
C SER A 175 -18.30 -1.37 -18.52
N SER A 176 -17.42 -2.05 -17.80
CA SER A 176 -17.44 -3.51 -17.69
C SER A 176 -18.55 -4.00 -16.75
N VAL A 177 -19.57 -3.17 -16.44
CA VAL A 177 -20.72 -3.51 -15.59
C VAL A 177 -21.49 -4.76 -16.08
N ASP A 178 -21.44 -5.09 -17.38
CA ASP A 178 -22.01 -6.35 -17.91
C ASP A 178 -21.12 -7.59 -17.72
N ARG A 179 -19.92 -7.43 -17.15
CA ARG A 179 -19.04 -8.54 -16.81
C ARG A 179 -19.18 -8.78 -15.33
N THR A 180 -19.84 -9.87 -14.95
CA THR A 180 -19.84 -10.36 -13.57
C THR A 180 -18.40 -10.43 -13.07
N PHE A 181 -17.97 -9.43 -12.29
CA PHE A 181 -16.65 -9.41 -11.69
C PHE A 181 -16.59 -10.57 -10.70
N SER A 182 -15.88 -11.64 -11.06
CA SER A 182 -15.67 -12.73 -10.13
C SER A 182 -14.80 -12.21 -8.97
N PRO A 183 -15.19 -12.47 -7.70
CA PRO A 183 -14.34 -12.19 -6.54
C PRO A 183 -12.94 -12.81 -6.65
N GLU A 184 -12.81 -13.87 -7.45
CA GLU A 184 -11.57 -14.62 -7.66
C GLU A 184 -10.69 -14.04 -8.79
N ASN A 185 -11.15 -13.05 -9.54
CA ASN A 185 -10.35 -12.42 -10.59
C ASN A 185 -9.19 -11.62 -9.95
N PRO A 186 -7.93 -11.79 -10.43
CA PRO A 186 -6.82 -10.93 -10.04
C PRO A 186 -7.12 -9.46 -10.33
N LEU A 187 -6.97 -8.62 -9.32
CA LEU A 187 -6.99 -7.17 -9.43
C LEU A 187 -5.60 -6.66 -9.79
N PHE A 188 -4.59 -7.12 -9.05
CA PHE A 188 -3.18 -6.83 -9.27
C PHE A 188 -2.35 -8.10 -9.12
N TYR A 189 -1.16 -8.09 -9.71
CA TYR A 189 -0.03 -8.82 -9.14
C TYR A 189 0.86 -7.83 -8.39
N LEU A 190 1.28 -8.19 -7.18
CA LEU A 190 2.30 -7.48 -6.41
C LEU A 190 3.53 -8.37 -6.32
N HIS A 191 4.69 -7.89 -5.86
CA HIS A 191 5.85 -8.76 -5.64
C HIS A 191 6.33 -8.69 -4.21
N SER A 192 6.64 -9.85 -3.64
CA SER A 192 7.35 -9.95 -2.36
C SER A 192 8.83 -10.25 -2.61
N SER A 193 9.70 -9.76 -1.74
CA SER A 193 11.15 -9.88 -1.85
C SER A 193 11.65 -11.33 -1.89
N GLY A 194 10.93 -12.27 -1.26
CA GLY A 194 11.24 -13.70 -1.20
C GLY A 194 12.44 -13.99 -0.28
N SER A 195 12.30 -14.94 0.66
CA SER A 195 13.36 -15.26 1.63
C SER A 195 14.55 -16.04 1.04
N THR A 196 14.37 -16.74 -0.09
CA THR A 196 15.37 -17.70 -0.62
C THR A 196 15.61 -17.63 -2.13
N GLY A 197 15.18 -16.56 -2.81
CA GLY A 197 15.36 -16.46 -4.27
C GLY A 197 14.87 -15.13 -4.86
N PHE A 198 14.57 -15.14 -6.16
CA PHE A 198 13.98 -13.97 -6.80
C PHE A 198 12.60 -13.63 -6.25
N PRO A 199 12.21 -12.34 -6.27
CA PRO A 199 10.87 -11.90 -5.93
C PRO A 199 9.77 -12.77 -6.54
N LYS A 200 8.69 -12.96 -5.77
CA LYS A 200 7.55 -13.78 -6.16
C LYS A 200 6.37 -12.89 -6.51
N PRO A 201 5.72 -13.07 -7.67
CA PRO A 201 4.46 -12.40 -7.95
C PRO A 201 3.36 -12.98 -7.06
N ILE A 202 2.66 -12.12 -6.34
CA ILE A 202 1.57 -12.43 -5.42
C ILE A 202 0.27 -11.89 -6.03
N PRO A 203 -0.69 -12.75 -6.38
CA PRO A 203 -1.98 -12.30 -6.92
C PRO A 203 -2.85 -11.69 -5.83
N LEU A 204 -3.19 -10.40 -5.95
CA LEU A 204 -4.23 -9.77 -5.16
C LEU A 204 -5.54 -9.83 -5.95
N ARG A 205 -6.51 -10.66 -5.54
CA ARG A 205 -7.83 -10.73 -6.19
C ARG A 205 -8.79 -9.71 -5.60
N GLN A 206 -9.90 -9.51 -6.29
CA GLN A 206 -10.97 -8.61 -5.84
C GLN A 206 -11.43 -8.92 -4.41
N VAL A 207 -11.57 -10.20 -4.04
CA VAL A 207 -11.95 -10.59 -2.67
C VAL A 207 -10.91 -10.18 -1.62
N GLN A 208 -9.62 -10.37 -1.88
CA GLN A 208 -8.57 -9.96 -0.94
C GLN A 208 -8.47 -8.43 -0.86
N ALA A 209 -8.57 -7.73 -1.99
CA ALA A 209 -8.58 -6.27 -2.01
C ALA A 209 -9.76 -5.70 -1.21
N LEU A 210 -10.94 -6.32 -1.30
CA LEU A 210 -12.10 -5.94 -0.49
C LEU A 210 -11.86 -6.18 1.01
N GLN A 211 -11.24 -7.30 1.37
CA GLN A 211 -10.84 -7.59 2.75
C GLN A 211 -9.77 -6.61 3.26
N TRP A 212 -8.85 -6.15 2.40
CA TRP A 212 -7.90 -5.09 2.73
C TRP A 212 -8.61 -3.76 3.00
N CYS A 213 -9.65 -3.41 2.23
CA CYS A 213 -10.49 -2.25 2.53
C CYS A 213 -11.27 -2.38 3.85
N ARG A 214 -11.47 -3.60 4.37
CA ARG A 214 -12.15 -3.86 5.65
C ARG A 214 -11.19 -4.04 6.82
N SER A 215 -9.89 -3.88 6.61
CA SER A 215 -8.90 -3.96 7.68
C SER A 215 -9.16 -2.88 8.74
N PRO A 216 -8.76 -3.11 10.00
CA PRO A 216 -8.87 -2.07 11.02
C PRO A 216 -8.07 -0.80 10.65
N VAL A 217 -6.90 -0.95 10.01
CA VAL A 217 -6.05 0.19 9.61
C VAL A 217 -6.79 1.17 8.69
N LEU A 218 -7.60 0.69 7.73
CA LEU A 218 -8.36 1.57 6.85
C LEU A 218 -9.74 1.91 7.40
N PHE A 219 -10.45 0.91 7.95
CA PHE A 219 -11.82 1.07 8.41
C PHE A 219 -11.91 1.99 9.64
N ASP A 220 -11.06 1.77 10.65
CA ASP A 220 -11.09 2.58 11.87
C ASP A 220 -10.55 3.99 11.58
N ALA A 221 -9.52 4.11 10.73
CA ALA A 221 -9.00 5.40 10.30
C ALA A 221 -10.01 6.21 9.49
N ARG A 222 -10.85 5.56 8.67
CA ARG A 222 -11.98 6.22 8.02
C ARG A 222 -12.95 6.78 9.05
N ASP A 223 -13.33 5.98 10.04
CA ASP A 223 -14.32 6.40 11.04
C ASP A 223 -13.78 7.53 11.94
N HIS A 224 -12.45 7.63 12.09
CA HIS A 224 -11.76 8.75 12.74
C HIS A 224 -11.46 9.93 11.79
N GLY A 225 -11.85 9.87 10.51
CA GLY A 225 -11.66 10.95 9.56
C GLY A 225 -10.21 11.25 9.19
N ILE A 226 -9.33 10.25 9.25
CA ILE A 226 -7.89 10.43 9.07
C ILE A 226 -7.55 10.86 7.64
N ARG A 227 -6.85 12.00 7.52
CA ARG A 227 -6.14 12.39 6.30
C ARG A 227 -4.73 11.84 6.37
N TRP A 228 -4.47 10.80 5.58
CA TRP A 228 -3.18 10.12 5.58
C TRP A 228 -2.09 10.92 4.86
N GLY A 229 -1.00 11.16 5.58
CA GLY A 229 0.28 11.54 5.02
C GLY A 229 1.06 10.31 4.55
N SER A 230 1.08 10.07 3.23
CA SER A 230 1.71 8.88 2.62
C SER A 230 2.71 9.20 1.51
N MET A 231 3.08 10.47 1.35
CA MET A 231 4.02 10.97 0.33
C MET A 231 5.30 10.13 0.13
N PRO A 232 5.99 9.63 1.18
CA PRO A 232 7.23 8.89 1.00
C PRO A 232 7.04 7.42 0.58
N LEU A 233 5.81 6.90 0.61
CA LEU A 233 5.55 5.50 0.29
C LEU A 233 5.66 5.28 -1.23
N PRO A 234 6.43 4.29 -1.70
CA PRO A 234 6.53 4.01 -3.12
C PRO A 234 5.19 3.50 -3.68
N PRO A 235 4.63 4.09 -4.74
CA PRO A 235 3.30 3.72 -5.26
C PRO A 235 3.25 2.34 -5.95
N TYR A 236 4.40 1.72 -6.18
CA TYR A 236 4.54 0.34 -6.68
C TYR A 236 4.59 -0.72 -5.57
N HIS A 237 4.60 -0.30 -4.30
CA HIS A 237 4.72 -1.16 -3.13
C HIS A 237 3.37 -1.37 -2.46
N THR A 238 3.17 -2.50 -1.77
CA THR A 238 1.90 -2.85 -1.11
C THR A 238 1.41 -1.74 -0.18
N ILE A 239 2.25 -1.26 0.74
CA ILE A 239 1.91 -0.13 1.63
C ILE A 239 1.54 1.16 0.88
N GLY A 240 2.18 1.43 -0.27
CA GLY A 240 1.88 2.59 -1.10
C GLY A 240 0.51 2.47 -1.74
N ILE A 241 0.22 1.35 -2.40
CA ILE A 241 -1.11 1.07 -2.98
C ILE A 241 -2.18 1.11 -1.89
N TYR A 242 -1.91 0.48 -0.75
CA TYR A 242 -2.84 0.41 0.35
C TYR A 242 -3.20 1.79 0.93
N MET A 243 -2.20 2.63 1.22
CA MET A 243 -2.43 3.95 1.84
C MET A 243 -2.75 5.05 0.83
N GLN A 244 -2.23 4.98 -0.41
CA GLN A 244 -2.41 6.02 -1.42
C GLN A 244 -3.58 5.76 -2.39
N LEU A 245 -3.95 4.49 -2.62
CA LEU A 245 -5.06 4.14 -3.52
C LEU A 245 -6.29 3.69 -2.74
N PHE A 246 -6.17 2.65 -1.91
CA PHE A 246 -7.33 2.06 -1.25
C PHE A 246 -7.90 2.93 -0.13
N ALA A 247 -7.05 3.52 0.72
CA ALA A 247 -7.50 4.39 1.82
C ALA A 247 -8.42 5.53 1.35
N PRO A 248 -8.07 6.37 0.35
CA PRO A 248 -8.95 7.47 -0.05
C PRO A 248 -10.23 7.01 -0.74
N ILE A 249 -10.18 5.98 -1.60
CA ILE A 249 -11.39 5.52 -2.33
C ILE A 249 -12.38 4.78 -1.43
N MET A 250 -11.94 4.11 -0.36
CA MET A 250 -12.85 3.44 0.57
C MET A 250 -13.42 4.38 1.64
N SER A 251 -12.68 5.45 1.97
CA SER A 251 -13.02 6.34 3.07
C SER A 251 -13.76 7.60 2.65
N GLY A 252 -13.56 8.05 1.41
CA GLY A 252 -14.00 9.38 0.97
C GLY A 252 -13.18 10.53 1.56
N HIS A 253 -12.12 10.23 2.31
CA HIS A 253 -11.16 11.21 2.83
C HIS A 253 -9.95 11.32 1.91
N PRO A 254 -9.39 12.52 1.72
CA PRO A 254 -8.26 12.68 0.82
C PRO A 254 -6.98 12.06 1.38
N VAL A 255 -6.10 11.66 0.48
CA VAL A 255 -4.71 11.34 0.81
C VAL A 255 -3.78 12.52 0.49
N SER A 256 -2.76 12.73 1.31
CA SER A 256 -1.73 13.73 1.03
C SER A 256 -0.62 13.14 0.16
N LEU A 257 -0.35 13.76 -0.99
CA LEU A 257 0.69 13.41 -1.96
C LEU A 257 1.59 14.62 -2.23
N TYR A 258 2.75 14.40 -2.84
CA TYR A 258 3.49 15.53 -3.44
C TYR A 258 2.78 16.02 -4.70
N LYS A 259 2.83 17.34 -4.93
CA LYS A 259 2.45 17.92 -6.21
C LYS A 259 3.40 17.40 -7.30
N PRO A 260 2.88 16.95 -8.45
CA PRO A 260 3.71 16.46 -9.54
C PRO A 260 4.71 17.51 -10.02
N GLN A 261 5.89 17.04 -10.44
CA GLN A 261 6.96 17.89 -10.99
C GLN A 261 7.15 17.73 -12.50
N TYR A 262 6.32 16.91 -13.17
CA TYR A 262 6.37 16.70 -14.62
C TYR A 262 6.57 18.01 -15.42
N PRO A 263 7.48 18.03 -16.41
CA PRO A 263 8.27 16.90 -16.93
C PRO A 263 9.54 16.57 -16.13
N ALA A 264 9.80 17.23 -15.00
CA ALA A 264 10.92 16.88 -14.13
C ALA A 264 10.66 15.57 -13.35
N ALA A 265 11.74 15.02 -12.78
CA ALA A 265 11.65 13.83 -11.95
C ALA A 265 10.77 14.08 -10.70
N PRO A 266 10.07 13.06 -10.19
CA PRO A 266 9.25 13.20 -8.99
C PRO A 266 10.08 13.63 -7.77
N PRO A 267 9.48 14.30 -6.78
CA PRO A 267 10.16 14.66 -5.54
C PRO A 267 10.75 13.43 -4.84
N VAL A 268 12.04 13.52 -4.48
CA VAL A 268 12.69 12.52 -3.63
C VAL A 268 12.26 12.75 -2.18
N PRO A 269 11.64 11.76 -1.49
CA PRO A 269 11.22 11.96 -0.11
C PRO A 269 12.43 12.11 0.83
N THR A 270 12.39 13.11 1.70
CA THR A 270 13.36 13.35 2.78
C THR A 270 12.62 13.59 4.09
N PRO A 271 13.24 13.36 5.26
CA PRO A 271 12.61 13.64 6.54
C PRO A 271 11.99 15.04 6.62
N LEU A 272 12.71 16.06 6.14
CA LEU A 272 12.24 17.43 6.17
C LEU A 272 11.05 17.68 5.23
N ASN A 273 11.14 17.25 3.96
CA ASN A 273 10.08 17.55 3.00
C ASN A 273 8.79 16.76 3.26
N VAL A 274 8.88 15.57 3.87
CA VAL A 274 7.72 14.76 4.26
C VAL A 274 6.94 15.45 5.38
N ILE A 275 7.62 15.91 6.45
CA ILE A 275 6.95 16.64 7.54
C ILE A 275 6.34 17.94 7.03
N ARG A 276 7.08 18.70 6.23
CA ARG A 276 6.56 19.92 5.62
C ARG A 276 5.31 19.63 4.79
N ALA A 277 5.35 18.62 3.93
CA ALA A 277 4.23 18.23 3.09
C ALA A 277 3.01 17.77 3.90
N ALA A 278 3.23 16.95 4.94
CA ALA A 278 2.18 16.54 5.86
C ALA A 278 1.55 17.75 6.57
N ARG A 279 2.34 18.72 7.00
CA ARG A 279 1.88 19.94 7.67
C ARG A 279 1.03 20.82 6.74
N VAL A 280 1.53 21.17 5.55
CA VAL A 280 0.82 22.06 4.62
C VAL A 280 -0.46 21.43 4.06
N THR A 281 -0.48 20.11 3.91
CA THR A 281 -1.68 19.37 3.48
C THR A 281 -2.67 19.11 4.62
N GLY A 282 -2.30 19.45 5.86
CA GLY A 282 -3.11 19.19 7.06
C GLY A 282 -3.36 17.71 7.30
N ALA A 283 -2.37 16.85 7.04
CA ALA A 283 -2.46 15.43 7.37
C ALA A 283 -2.66 15.27 8.89
N THR A 284 -3.60 14.41 9.28
CA THR A 284 -3.89 14.11 10.69
C THR A 284 -3.35 12.75 11.11
N GLY A 285 -2.99 11.90 10.15
CA GLY A 285 -2.20 10.70 10.41
C GLY A 285 -1.07 10.55 9.40
N ILE A 286 0.01 9.86 9.77
CA ILE A 286 1.13 9.58 8.85
C ILE A 286 1.43 8.08 8.84
N ALA A 287 1.69 7.54 7.65
CA ALA A 287 2.18 6.19 7.46
C ALA A 287 3.60 6.20 6.89
N ILE A 288 4.52 5.54 7.58
CA ILE A 288 5.95 5.74 7.32
C ILE A 288 6.79 4.46 7.54
N VAL A 289 8.02 4.47 7.05
CA VAL A 289 9.05 3.47 7.39
C VAL A 289 9.91 3.98 8.56
N PRO A 290 10.48 3.07 9.39
CA PRO A 290 11.20 3.45 10.61
C PRO A 290 12.31 4.50 10.46
N ALA A 291 13.05 4.47 9.34
CA ALA A 291 14.19 5.39 9.11
C ALA A 291 13.82 6.88 9.18
N PHE A 292 12.57 7.25 8.85
CA PHE A 292 12.11 8.64 9.00
C PHE A 292 11.85 8.98 10.47
N LEU A 293 11.30 8.05 11.24
CA LEU A 293 11.07 8.25 12.68
C LEU A 293 12.39 8.44 13.43
N GLU A 294 13.41 7.67 13.08
CA GLU A 294 14.76 7.85 13.64
C GLU A 294 15.30 9.26 13.36
N SER A 295 15.11 9.77 12.15
CA SER A 295 15.51 11.15 11.83
C SER A 295 14.66 12.21 12.55
N TRP A 296 13.35 12.02 12.66
CA TRP A 296 12.44 13.00 13.25
C TRP A 296 12.56 13.10 14.77
N ALA A 297 12.90 11.99 15.44
CA ALA A 297 13.14 11.98 16.87
C ALA A 297 14.29 12.91 17.32
N HIS A 298 15.19 13.28 16.40
CA HIS A 298 16.28 14.22 16.66
C HIS A 298 15.96 15.68 16.31
N SER A 299 14.71 15.99 15.93
CA SER A 299 14.28 17.33 15.55
C SER A 299 13.11 17.78 16.40
N GLU A 300 13.32 18.81 17.24
CA GLU A 300 12.27 19.39 18.09
C GLU A 300 11.06 19.85 17.26
N GLU A 301 11.29 20.55 16.14
CA GLU A 301 10.22 21.01 15.25
C GLU A 301 9.41 19.84 14.66
N SER A 302 10.09 18.75 14.33
CA SER A 302 9.43 17.53 13.83
C SER A 302 8.57 16.91 14.91
N MET A 303 9.12 16.76 16.11
CA MET A 303 8.43 16.23 17.29
C MET A 303 7.19 17.04 17.66
N GLU A 304 7.27 18.38 17.66
CA GLU A 304 6.13 19.25 17.91
C GLU A 304 4.98 18.98 16.94
N PHE A 305 5.27 18.80 15.66
CA PHE A 305 4.26 18.45 14.67
C PHE A 305 3.74 17.02 14.84
N LEU A 306 4.59 16.03 15.11
CA LEU A 306 4.15 14.65 15.27
C LEU A 306 3.17 14.48 16.45
N LYS A 307 3.32 15.26 17.52
CA LYS A 307 2.38 15.28 18.66
C LYS A 307 0.98 15.76 18.27
N THR A 308 0.85 16.57 17.21
CA THR A 308 -0.46 17.06 16.76
C THR A 308 -1.25 16.01 15.99
N LEU A 309 -0.60 14.91 15.57
CA LEU A 309 -1.26 13.86 14.80
C LEU A 309 -2.21 13.05 15.68
N ASP A 310 -3.27 12.55 15.06
CA ASP A 310 -4.18 11.59 15.67
C ASP A 310 -3.59 10.19 15.67
N ILE A 311 -2.73 9.88 14.68
CA ILE A 311 -2.05 8.60 14.59
C ILE A 311 -0.74 8.69 13.78
N LEU A 312 0.31 8.03 14.25
CA LEU A 312 1.54 7.81 13.52
C LEU A 312 1.78 6.30 13.39
N VAL A 313 1.59 5.75 12.19
CA VAL A 313 1.83 4.33 11.94
C VAL A 313 3.18 4.10 11.28
N TYR A 314 3.91 3.08 11.74
CA TYR A 314 5.09 2.60 11.04
C TYR A 314 4.94 1.13 10.67
N ALA A 315 5.52 0.76 9.53
CA ALA A 315 5.51 -0.61 9.03
C ALA A 315 6.73 -0.87 8.15
N GLY A 316 6.89 -2.13 7.73
CA GLY A 316 7.94 -2.54 6.80
C GLY A 316 9.30 -2.80 7.44
N GLY A 317 9.47 -2.56 8.74
CA GLY A 317 10.67 -2.94 9.49
C GLY A 317 10.63 -2.55 10.97
N PRO A 318 11.64 -2.96 11.75
CA PRO A 318 11.70 -2.66 13.18
C PRO A 318 12.03 -1.18 13.42
N LEU A 319 11.47 -0.63 14.50
CA LEU A 319 11.87 0.66 15.06
C LEU A 319 12.69 0.40 16.33
N SER A 320 13.78 1.15 16.53
CA SER A 320 14.58 1.06 17.75
C SER A 320 13.70 1.33 18.99
N PRO A 321 13.76 0.48 20.03
CA PRO A 321 13.00 0.70 21.25
C PRO A 321 13.25 2.08 21.87
N ALA A 322 14.51 2.55 21.86
CA ALA A 322 14.86 3.85 22.41
C ALA A 322 14.16 5.01 21.67
N ILE A 323 14.02 4.91 20.34
CA ILE A 323 13.35 5.92 19.52
C ILE A 323 11.84 5.87 19.72
N GLY A 324 11.24 4.67 19.72
CA GLY A 324 9.81 4.53 19.98
C GLY A 324 9.43 5.03 21.37
N ASP A 325 10.20 4.67 22.41
CA ASP A 325 10.01 5.13 23.78
C ASP A 325 10.16 6.66 23.89
N GLN A 326 11.12 7.25 23.18
CA GLN A 326 11.27 8.71 23.11
C GLN A 326 10.03 9.38 22.47
N LEU A 327 9.52 8.83 21.36
CA LEU A 327 8.35 9.35 20.66
C LEU A 327 7.10 9.32 21.54
N VAL A 328 6.79 8.19 22.16
CA VAL A 328 5.61 8.04 23.00
C VAL A 328 5.72 8.85 24.29
N SER A 329 6.91 8.94 24.89
CA SER A 329 7.15 9.78 26.08
C SER A 329 6.97 11.27 25.79
N ALA A 330 7.21 11.68 24.54
CA ALA A 330 6.92 13.04 24.10
C ALA A 330 5.42 13.28 23.80
N GLY A 331 4.58 12.23 23.82
CA GLY A 331 3.14 12.31 23.54
C GLY A 331 2.75 12.04 22.09
N VAL A 332 3.64 11.45 21.28
CA VAL A 332 3.30 11.01 19.92
C VAL A 332 2.53 9.68 19.97
N LYS A 333 1.41 9.60 19.23
CA LYS A 333 0.54 8.41 19.17
C LYS A 333 1.06 7.39 18.15
N VAL A 334 2.09 6.64 18.54
CA VAL A 334 2.81 5.70 17.66
C VAL A 334 2.15 4.32 17.66
N TYR A 335 1.91 3.75 16.48
CA TYR A 335 1.40 2.39 16.30
C TYR A 335 2.30 1.59 15.36
N SER A 336 2.73 0.40 15.80
CA SER A 336 3.28 -0.61 14.90
C SER A 336 2.16 -1.22 14.06
N VAL A 337 2.37 -1.31 12.75
CA VAL A 337 1.47 -2.00 11.82
C VAL A 337 2.22 -3.16 11.19
N TYR A 338 1.69 -4.36 11.41
CA TYR A 338 2.20 -5.60 10.85
C TYR A 338 1.26 -6.11 9.74
N GLY A 339 1.88 -6.64 8.69
CA GLY A 339 1.20 -7.15 7.51
C GLY A 339 2.20 -7.59 6.45
N GLY A 340 1.71 -8.24 5.42
CA GLY A 340 2.52 -8.68 4.30
C GLY A 340 1.70 -8.77 3.01
N THR A 341 2.39 -8.70 1.88
CA THR A 341 1.76 -8.80 0.55
C THR A 341 0.92 -10.09 0.40
N GLU A 342 1.32 -11.18 1.03
CA GLU A 342 0.68 -12.49 0.96
C GLU A 342 -0.59 -12.63 1.79
N PHE A 343 -0.78 -11.85 2.85
CA PHE A 343 -1.89 -12.04 3.79
C PHE A 343 -2.60 -10.75 4.20
N GLY A 344 -2.17 -9.59 3.68
CA GLY A 344 -2.77 -8.29 3.97
C GLY A 344 -2.26 -7.63 5.25
N VAL A 345 -2.76 -6.44 5.51
CA VAL A 345 -2.38 -5.58 6.64
C VAL A 345 -3.53 -5.51 7.64
N HIS A 346 -3.60 -6.49 8.53
CA HIS A 346 -4.74 -6.68 9.44
C HIS A 346 -4.33 -6.48 10.91
N THR A 347 -3.73 -5.33 11.20
CA THR A 347 -3.40 -4.90 12.57
C THR A 347 -4.48 -3.93 13.08
N LYS A 348 -4.94 -4.10 14.33
CA LYS A 348 -5.80 -3.13 15.02
C LYS A 348 -5.02 -1.85 15.33
N ILE A 349 -5.66 -0.71 15.10
CA ILE A 349 -5.20 0.63 15.45
C ILE A 349 -6.32 1.36 16.20
N PHE A 350 -6.03 2.52 16.79
CA PHE A 350 -6.96 3.22 17.69
C PHE A 350 -7.44 2.33 18.87
N ASP A 351 -6.63 1.31 19.21
CA ASP A 351 -6.94 0.32 20.24
C ASP A 351 -6.15 0.54 21.53
N MET A 352 -5.58 1.74 21.70
CA MET A 352 -4.87 2.18 22.90
C MET A 352 -5.78 2.95 23.86
N ASP A 353 -5.68 2.66 25.15
CA ASP A 353 -6.36 3.39 26.23
C ASP A 353 -5.40 3.62 27.40
N ASP A 354 -4.93 4.87 27.54
CA ASP A 354 -4.04 5.28 28.63
C ASP A 354 -4.78 5.70 29.91
N SER A 355 -6.13 5.73 29.91
CA SER A 355 -6.94 6.27 31.02
C SER A 355 -6.83 5.48 32.32
N GLN A 356 -6.50 4.19 32.23
CA GLN A 356 -6.36 3.27 33.37
C GLN A 356 -4.89 3.09 33.80
N GLY A 357 -3.98 3.86 33.20
CA GLY A 357 -2.55 3.76 33.47
C GLY A 357 -1.85 2.63 32.70
N PRO A 358 -0.50 2.58 32.76
CA PRO A 358 0.31 1.72 31.90
C PRO A 358 0.13 0.22 32.14
N ASP A 359 -0.22 -0.16 33.38
CA ASP A 359 -0.31 -1.55 33.85
C ASP A 359 -1.71 -2.15 33.65
N ALA A 360 -2.63 -1.41 33.01
CA ALA A 360 -3.96 -1.91 32.69
C ALA A 360 -3.90 -3.12 31.75
N ASP A 361 -4.89 -4.02 31.83
CA ASP A 361 -5.04 -5.17 30.91
C ASP A 361 -5.63 -4.75 29.55
N VAL A 362 -5.19 -3.59 29.06
CA VAL A 362 -5.49 -3.03 27.74
C VAL A 362 -4.20 -2.52 27.12
N LYS A 363 -4.20 -2.36 25.80
CA LYS A 363 -3.04 -1.80 25.10
C LYS A 363 -2.92 -0.33 25.46
N THR A 364 -1.72 0.12 25.78
CA THR A 364 -1.43 1.53 26.13
C THR A 364 -0.38 2.08 25.16
N SER A 365 -0.08 3.37 25.25
CA SER A 365 1.00 4.00 24.46
C SER A 365 2.38 3.39 24.75
N LYS A 366 2.59 2.77 25.93
CA LYS A 366 3.81 2.00 26.22
C LYS A 366 3.93 0.71 25.42
N ASP A 367 2.82 0.22 24.87
CA ASP A 367 2.79 -0.99 24.06
C ASP A 367 2.89 -0.67 22.55
N TRP A 368 3.49 0.46 22.17
CA TRP A 368 3.52 0.96 20.78
C TRP A 368 4.09 -0.03 19.76
N GLU A 369 5.03 -0.88 20.17
CA GLU A 369 5.62 -1.94 19.32
C GLU A 369 4.78 -3.21 19.22
N TRP A 370 3.74 -3.35 20.06
CA TRP A 370 2.91 -4.55 20.13
C TRP A 370 1.69 -4.42 19.22
N VAL A 371 1.41 -5.48 18.47
CA VAL A 371 0.29 -5.56 17.54
C VAL A 371 -0.82 -6.44 18.10
N ARG A 372 -2.04 -6.15 17.66
CA ARG A 372 -3.22 -6.96 17.92
C ARG A 372 -3.91 -7.24 16.60
N PHE A 373 -4.32 -8.49 16.39
CA PHE A 373 -5.06 -8.89 15.20
C PHE A 373 -6.57 -8.76 15.45
N PRO A 374 -7.39 -8.50 14.42
CA PRO A 374 -8.83 -8.47 14.55
C PRO A 374 -9.40 -9.87 14.74
N ASP A 375 -10.52 -9.97 15.45
CA ASP A 375 -11.08 -11.25 15.88
C ASP A 375 -11.68 -12.07 14.72
N TRP A 376 -11.94 -11.42 13.58
CA TRP A 376 -12.36 -12.08 12.34
C TRP A 376 -11.20 -12.72 11.58
N MET A 377 -9.95 -12.40 11.91
CA MET A 377 -8.76 -13.07 11.40
C MET A 377 -8.44 -14.28 12.27
N THR A 378 -8.21 -15.44 11.66
CA THR A 378 -7.83 -16.64 12.41
C THR A 378 -6.34 -16.86 12.38
N CYS A 379 -5.69 -16.49 13.48
CA CYS A 379 -4.28 -16.75 13.71
C CYS A 379 -4.10 -18.12 14.39
N ARG A 380 -3.37 -19.03 13.74
CA ARG A 380 -2.81 -20.23 14.37
C ARG A 380 -1.37 -19.93 14.76
N TRP A 381 -1.06 -20.13 16.04
CA TRP A 381 0.25 -19.85 16.63
C TRP A 381 1.03 -21.16 16.74
N GLU A 382 1.90 -21.41 15.77
CA GLU A 382 2.68 -22.65 15.73
C GLU A 382 3.94 -22.51 16.59
N PRO A 383 4.10 -23.27 17.70
CA PRO A 383 5.23 -23.12 18.60
C PRO A 383 6.58 -23.37 17.90
N GLN A 384 7.57 -22.50 18.14
CA GLN A 384 8.93 -22.62 17.56
C GLN A 384 10.03 -22.85 18.62
N GLY A 385 9.64 -22.95 19.90
CA GLY A 385 10.58 -22.99 21.03
C GLY A 385 10.83 -21.61 21.65
N ASP A 386 11.43 -21.57 22.85
CA ASP A 386 11.81 -20.33 23.56
C ASP A 386 10.71 -19.28 23.70
N GLY A 387 9.44 -19.72 23.81
CA GLY A 387 8.28 -18.84 23.91
C GLY A 387 7.92 -18.10 22.62
N GLN A 388 8.54 -18.45 21.49
CA GLN A 388 8.27 -17.90 20.17
C GLN A 388 7.26 -18.76 19.40
N PHE A 389 6.46 -18.09 18.58
CA PHE A 389 5.43 -18.71 17.77
C PHE A 389 5.52 -18.18 16.34
N GLU A 390 5.41 -19.09 15.37
CA GLU A 390 5.17 -18.71 13.99
C GLU A 390 3.70 -18.32 13.82
N LEU A 391 3.46 -17.16 13.23
CA LEU A 391 2.11 -16.78 12.83
C LEU A 391 1.70 -17.54 11.57
N GLN A 392 0.55 -18.20 11.65
CA GLN A 392 -0.10 -18.81 10.49
C GLN A 392 -1.51 -18.22 10.33
N CYS A 393 -1.76 -17.62 9.16
CA CYS A 393 -3.03 -16.98 8.82
C CYS A 393 -3.95 -18.01 8.15
N LEU A 394 -4.96 -18.51 8.87
CA LEU A 394 -5.88 -19.51 8.32
C LEU A 394 -6.95 -18.88 7.45
N THR A 395 -7.25 -19.52 6.31
CA THR A 395 -8.25 -19.04 5.34
C THR A 395 -9.66 -19.16 5.91
N ARG A 396 -10.41 -18.06 5.85
CA ARG A 396 -11.84 -17.96 6.20
C ARG A 396 -12.61 -17.09 5.21
N PRO A 397 -13.96 -17.11 5.19
CA PRO A 397 -14.74 -16.18 4.36
C PRO A 397 -14.37 -14.71 4.59
N GLU A 398 -14.06 -14.34 5.83
CA GLU A 398 -13.74 -12.97 6.25
C GLU A 398 -12.30 -12.55 5.94
N HIS A 399 -11.37 -13.52 5.86
CA HIS A 399 -9.95 -13.28 5.60
C HIS A 399 -9.34 -14.43 4.79
N ARG A 400 -8.84 -14.12 3.60
CA ARG A 400 -8.16 -15.07 2.72
C ARG A 400 -6.77 -14.55 2.38
N PRO A 401 -5.70 -15.27 2.74
CA PRO A 401 -4.39 -15.03 2.16
C PRO A 401 -4.43 -15.03 0.61
N SER A 402 -3.57 -14.24 -0.01
CA SER A 402 -3.36 -14.17 -1.46
C SER A 402 -2.68 -15.43 -2.01
N VAL A 403 -1.91 -16.10 -1.15
CA VAL A 403 -1.23 -17.38 -1.40
C VAL A 403 -1.36 -18.27 -0.17
N GLU A 404 -1.45 -19.57 -0.39
CA GLU A 404 -1.54 -20.58 0.67
C GLU A 404 -0.34 -21.53 0.56
N ASN A 405 0.23 -21.93 1.70
CA ASN A 405 1.43 -22.78 1.75
C ASN A 405 1.41 -23.82 2.90
N LEU A 406 0.32 -23.87 3.67
CA LEU A 406 0.11 -24.89 4.70
C LEU A 406 -0.33 -26.20 4.04
N SER A 407 0.22 -27.32 4.51
CA SER A 407 -0.07 -28.66 3.95
C SER A 407 -1.27 -29.34 4.61
N ASP A 408 -1.64 -28.92 5.81
CA ASP A 408 -2.64 -29.58 6.65
C ASP A 408 -4.01 -28.88 6.63
N VAL A 409 -4.02 -27.56 6.39
CA VAL A 409 -5.24 -26.73 6.29
C VAL A 409 -5.04 -25.61 5.27
N THR A 410 -6.13 -25.03 4.77
CA THR A 410 -6.06 -23.82 3.92
C THR A 410 -5.57 -22.62 4.73
N GLY A 411 -4.44 -22.05 4.33
CA GLY A 411 -3.88 -20.88 4.99
C GLY A 411 -2.42 -20.65 4.63
N TYR A 412 -1.85 -19.65 5.28
CA TYR A 412 -0.51 -19.14 4.99
C TYR A 412 0.35 -19.08 6.26
N ALA A 413 1.42 -19.87 6.29
CA ALA A 413 2.53 -19.71 7.22
C ALA A 413 3.38 -18.52 6.81
N THR A 414 3.44 -17.50 7.69
CA THR A 414 4.14 -16.25 7.39
C THR A 414 5.66 -16.40 7.46
N HIS A 415 6.15 -17.42 8.15
CA HIS A 415 7.56 -17.58 8.54
C HIS A 415 8.07 -16.43 9.44
N ASP A 416 7.15 -15.65 10.04
CA ASP A 416 7.47 -14.63 11.03
C ASP A 416 7.32 -15.19 12.45
N LEU A 417 8.29 -14.88 13.30
CA LEU A 417 8.34 -15.27 14.70
C LEU A 417 7.83 -14.13 15.58
N LEU A 418 6.83 -14.42 16.40
CA LEU A 418 6.25 -13.48 17.35
C LEU A 418 6.28 -14.05 18.77
N VAL A 419 6.31 -13.16 19.74
CA VAL A 419 6.15 -13.47 21.17
C VAL A 419 4.88 -12.83 21.72
N PRO A 420 4.15 -13.50 22.62
CA PRO A 420 3.01 -12.90 23.30
C PRO A 420 3.49 -11.87 24.34
N HIS A 421 2.67 -10.84 24.58
CA HIS A 421 2.94 -9.90 25.65
C HIS A 421 2.91 -10.63 27.01
N PRO A 422 3.86 -10.35 27.93
CA PRO A 422 3.99 -11.11 29.18
C PRO A 422 2.76 -11.01 30.10
N THR A 423 2.01 -9.89 30.03
CA THR A 423 0.89 -9.61 30.94
C THR A 423 -0.43 -9.25 30.26
N LYS A 424 -0.46 -8.98 28.95
CA LYS A 424 -1.63 -8.39 28.25
C LYS A 424 -2.09 -9.32 27.15
N LYS A 425 -3.25 -9.96 27.33
CA LYS A 425 -3.67 -11.05 26.44
C LYS A 425 -3.94 -10.54 25.02
N GLY A 426 -3.48 -11.31 24.03
CA GLY A 426 -3.75 -11.05 22.60
C GLY A 426 -2.86 -9.98 21.95
N LEU A 427 -1.92 -9.40 22.70
CA LEU A 427 -0.85 -8.58 22.15
C LEU A 427 0.34 -9.44 21.76
N TRP A 428 0.91 -9.15 20.60
CA TRP A 428 2.03 -9.89 20.01
C TRP A 428 3.10 -8.93 19.52
N LYS A 429 4.36 -9.34 19.62
CA LYS A 429 5.48 -8.59 19.07
C LYS A 429 6.28 -9.45 18.10
N LEU A 430 6.56 -8.90 16.92
CA LEU A 430 7.45 -9.49 15.94
C LEU A 430 8.90 -9.45 16.46
N VAL A 431 9.55 -10.61 16.48
CA VAL A 431 10.93 -10.76 16.99
C VAL A 431 11.92 -11.26 15.93
N GLY A 432 11.43 -11.76 14.80
CA GLY A 432 12.31 -12.21 13.72
C GLY A 432 11.59 -13.00 12.63
N ARG A 433 12.39 -13.57 11.73
CA ARG A 433 11.95 -14.50 10.69
C ARG A 433 12.53 -15.87 10.97
N LYS A 434 11.75 -16.91 10.74
CA LYS A 434 12.18 -18.32 10.83
C LYS A 434 13.33 -18.60 9.86
N ASP A 435 13.26 -18.01 8.66
CA ASP A 435 14.25 -18.22 7.59
C ASP A 435 15.56 -17.43 7.78
N ASP A 436 15.59 -16.41 8.67
CA ASP A 436 16.75 -15.53 8.89
C ASP A 436 17.55 -15.86 10.17
N VAL A 437 17.29 -16.99 10.82
CA VAL A 437 18.03 -17.40 12.03
C VAL A 437 19.45 -17.82 11.65
N ILE A 438 20.40 -16.90 11.74
CA ILE A 438 21.83 -17.24 11.78
C ILE A 438 22.13 -17.78 13.18
N VAL A 439 22.33 -19.09 13.30
CA VAL A 439 22.86 -19.71 14.52
C VAL A 439 24.32 -19.31 14.66
N LEU A 440 24.60 -18.22 15.39
CA LEU A 440 25.96 -17.90 15.83
C LEU A 440 26.29 -18.81 17.01
N SER A 441 27.46 -19.47 16.95
CA SER A 441 27.96 -20.50 17.88
C SER A 441 28.28 -20.01 19.31
N ILE A 442 27.62 -18.95 19.77
CA ILE A 442 27.76 -18.33 21.11
C ILE A 442 26.41 -18.00 21.77
N GLY A 443 25.31 -18.62 21.34
CA GLY A 443 24.04 -18.59 22.09
C GLY A 443 23.36 -17.21 22.15
N ARG A 444 23.62 -16.33 21.19
CA ARG A 444 22.86 -15.08 20.99
C ARG A 444 22.22 -15.07 19.61
N HIS A 445 20.90 -14.88 19.57
CA HIS A 445 20.14 -14.72 18.35
C HIS A 445 20.29 -13.28 17.83
N ALA A 446 20.68 -13.11 16.57
CA ALA A 446 20.65 -11.84 15.87
C ALA A 446 19.82 -12.01 14.59
N ALA A 447 18.67 -11.35 14.52
CA ALA A 447 17.84 -11.33 13.32
C ALA A 447 18.29 -10.18 12.39
N LYS A 448 18.26 -10.40 11.07
CA LYS A 448 18.40 -9.31 10.07
C LYS A 448 17.18 -8.38 10.14
N PRO A 449 17.31 -7.10 9.73
CA PRO A 449 16.17 -6.20 9.63
C PRO A 449 15.16 -6.77 8.63
N ILE A 450 13.93 -6.99 9.11
CA ILE A 450 12.80 -7.39 8.30
C ILE A 450 12.46 -6.20 7.39
N VAL A 451 12.68 -6.33 6.08
CA VAL A 451 12.06 -5.43 5.10
C VAL A 451 10.87 -6.17 4.53
N ALA A 452 9.72 -6.02 5.18
CA ALA A 452 8.47 -6.57 4.65
C ALA A 452 8.05 -5.73 3.42
N CYS A 453 7.88 -6.40 2.29
CA CYS A 453 7.28 -5.83 1.08
C CYS A 453 5.76 -5.83 1.16
#